data_AF-A0AAN9TYD6-F1
#
_entry.id   AF-A0AAN9TYD6-F1
#
_cell.length_a   1.000
_cell.length_b   1.000
_cell.length_c   1.000
_cell.angle_alpha   90.00
_cell.angle_beta   90.00
_cell.angle_gamma   90.00
#
_symmetry.space_group_name_H-M   'P 1'
#
loop_
_entity.id
_entity.type
_entity.pdbx_description
1 polymer ?
#
loop_
_entity_poly.entity_id
_entity_poly.type
_entity_poly.pdbx_seq_one_letter_code
_entity_poly.pdbx_strand_id
1 'polypeptide(L)'
;MKSGSTSNCNVKYILQISDDEDETHPNIDTPSLFRWRHQARMERMEEQRRDKEALEKKKKQHQKLYEETVEKLKTLNNDNPNASEVEATLKKLEKEKEVLKKQEEELQHKEKASNVTPWNVDTISQPGFTKTVVNKPAPRKKDELSEEEKEKKFKSFIKENESLLKKFGMLKKYDDSKRFLLDYPQLACEDTANYLVYWCINLEMEEKHNLMEHVAHQCICTQFILELSKALEVDPRSCISSFFTRIQMAGEEYKNEFEEELKSFKEKIVRRAQEKLDAAIKEIEETEKQNRLGPGGLDPVDVYESLPLELQKCFDERDIPLLKETIAKMKPEEATYHMKRCVDSGLWVPDANKKEGDEEDESEETYEAVDEESFLNSKHFDNIFSKGARINTSYDIFLKSSPQKDDSEKRHHTPIRQIQTAGEENKNEFEEELKSFKEKIVRRAQEKLDAAIKEIEETENQNRLGPGGLDPDEVYESLQPLQKCFDERDIPLLKETNAKIKPEEATYQMKRCVDSGQWVPDANKNEGDEEDGTLIYSENKKMTKN
;
A
#
# COMPACT_ATOMS: atom_id res chain seq x y z
N MET A 1 42.85 39.00 12.14
CA MET A 1 42.69 40.44 11.85
C MET A 1 42.07 40.62 10.48
N LYS A 2 40.74 40.73 10.41
CA LYS A 2 40.04 41.41 9.30
C LYS A 2 39.03 42.34 9.97
N SER A 3 39.35 43.62 9.91
CA SER A 3 38.56 44.75 10.40
C SER A 3 37.23 44.81 9.67
N GLY A 4 36.19 44.21 10.26
CA GLY A 4 34.82 44.40 9.84
C GLY A 4 34.38 45.80 10.25
N SER A 5 34.19 46.67 9.26
CA SER A 5 33.47 47.94 9.37
C SER A 5 32.28 47.81 10.32
N THR A 6 32.35 48.42 11.50
CA THR A 6 31.18 48.68 12.32
C THR A 6 30.28 49.62 11.54
N SER A 7 29.30 49.02 10.85
CA SER A 7 28.23 49.69 10.13
C SER A 7 27.58 50.71 11.06
N ASN A 8 27.46 51.94 10.58
CA ASN A 8 26.93 53.05 11.35
C ASN A 8 25.40 52.88 11.48
N CYS A 9 24.94 52.03 12.39
CA CYS A 9 23.52 51.86 12.73
C CYS A 9 22.97 53.03 13.57
N ASN A 10 23.74 54.12 13.73
CA ASN A 10 23.42 55.26 14.60
C ASN A 10 22.33 56.20 14.05
N VAL A 11 21.63 55.84 12.98
CA VAL A 11 20.43 56.57 12.60
C VAL A 11 19.32 56.12 13.56
N LYS A 12 19.03 56.95 14.56
CA LYS A 12 17.91 56.71 15.48
C LYS A 12 16.61 56.96 14.69
N TYR A 13 16.05 55.89 14.13
CA TYR A 13 14.77 55.94 13.44
C TYR A 13 13.64 56.02 14.48
N ILE A 14 12.87 57.10 14.47
CA ILE A 14 11.57 57.12 15.14
C ILE A 14 10.57 56.50 14.17
N LEU A 15 10.21 55.24 14.41
CA LEU A 15 9.20 54.53 13.64
C LEU A 15 7.84 54.73 14.34
N GLN A 16 6.85 55.22 13.60
CA GLN A 16 5.48 55.36 14.09
C GLN A 16 4.59 54.32 13.40
N ILE A 17 4.18 53.33 14.17
CA ILE A 17 3.23 52.28 13.76
C ILE A 17 1.88 52.63 14.39
N SER A 18 0.85 52.87 13.57
CA SER A 18 -0.47 53.28 14.09
C SER A 18 -1.22 52.16 14.81
N ASP A 19 -0.94 50.91 14.43
CA ASP A 19 -1.50 49.65 14.91
C ASP A 19 -0.51 48.86 15.78
N ASP A 20 0.37 49.55 16.51
CA ASP A 20 1.32 48.92 17.42
C ASP A 20 0.60 48.23 18.60
N GLU A 21 0.54 46.90 18.57
CA GLU A 21 -0.11 46.07 19.60
C GLU A 21 0.66 46.05 20.93
N ASP A 22 1.93 46.43 20.94
CA ASP A 22 2.75 46.50 22.17
C ASP A 22 2.51 47.81 22.94
N GLU A 23 2.05 48.88 22.28
CA GLU A 23 1.72 50.18 22.91
C GLU A 23 0.23 50.29 23.28
N THR A 24 -0.26 49.37 24.12
CA THR A 24 -1.65 49.31 24.56
C THR A 24 -1.81 49.59 26.06
N HIS A 25 -3.04 49.90 26.48
CA HIS A 25 -3.37 50.14 27.90
C HIS A 25 -4.63 49.35 28.28
N PRO A 26 -4.67 48.63 29.41
CA PRO A 26 -5.80 47.76 29.78
C PRO A 26 -7.17 48.45 29.85
N ASN A 27 -7.19 49.76 30.02
CA ASN A 27 -8.43 50.56 30.11
C ASN A 27 -8.82 51.27 28.80
N ILE A 28 -8.08 51.09 27.71
CA ILE A 28 -8.34 51.74 26.42
C ILE A 28 -8.66 50.68 25.37
N ASP A 29 -9.75 50.91 24.62
CA ASP A 29 -10.16 50.06 23.52
C ASP A 29 -9.16 50.17 22.35
N THR A 30 -8.39 49.10 22.09
CA THR A 30 -7.28 49.09 21.13
C THR A 30 -7.72 49.33 19.68
N PRO A 31 -8.84 48.78 19.16
CA PRO A 31 -9.27 49.03 17.78
C PRO A 31 -9.65 50.51 17.56
N SER A 32 -10.28 51.15 18.55
CA SER A 32 -10.62 52.58 18.49
C SER A 32 -9.35 53.45 18.57
N LEU A 33 -8.39 53.07 19.42
CA LEU A 33 -7.11 53.76 19.57
C LEU A 33 -6.29 53.72 18.27
N PHE A 34 -6.19 52.57 17.58
CA PHE A 34 -5.43 52.46 16.33
C PHE A 34 -6.03 53.30 15.21
N ARG A 35 -7.36 53.32 15.10
CA ARG A 35 -8.07 54.22 14.16
C ARG A 35 -7.79 55.69 14.47
N TRP A 36 -7.82 56.06 15.75
CA TRP A 36 -7.54 57.42 16.17
C TRP A 36 -6.08 57.81 15.91
N ARG A 37 -5.11 56.94 16.22
CA ARG A 37 -3.67 57.14 15.92
C ARG A 37 -3.45 57.29 14.41
N HIS A 38 -4.10 56.47 13.58
CA HIS A 38 -4.06 56.58 12.12
C HIS A 38 -4.62 57.92 11.65
N GLN A 39 -5.79 58.33 12.16
CA GLN A 39 -6.42 59.59 11.80
C GLN A 39 -5.54 60.80 12.20
N ALA A 40 -5.04 60.83 13.43
CA ALA A 40 -4.14 61.89 13.89
C ALA A 40 -2.86 61.96 13.05
N ARG A 41 -2.36 60.82 12.56
CA ARG A 41 -1.23 60.77 11.62
C ARG A 41 -1.59 61.38 10.26
N MET A 42 -2.74 61.02 9.68
CA MET A 42 -3.21 61.57 8.42
C MET A 42 -3.44 63.09 8.50
N GLU A 43 -4.03 63.55 9.60
CA GLU A 43 -4.23 64.99 9.86
C GLU A 43 -2.91 65.75 9.95
N ARG A 44 -1.90 65.22 10.67
CA ARG A 44 -0.56 65.82 10.71
C ARG A 44 0.11 65.89 9.34
N MET A 45 0.02 64.83 8.53
CA MET A 45 0.59 64.81 7.18
C MET A 45 -0.13 65.79 6.24
N GLU A 46 -1.46 65.90 6.37
CA GLU A 46 -2.28 66.82 5.58
C GLU A 46 -1.99 68.29 5.94
N GLU A 47 -1.80 68.60 7.22
CA GLU A 47 -1.39 69.94 7.69
C GLU A 47 0.00 70.30 7.15
N GLN A 48 0.98 69.39 7.26
CA GLN A 48 2.32 69.58 6.70
C GLN A 48 2.28 69.80 5.18
N ARG A 49 1.45 69.04 4.46
CA ARG A 49 1.23 69.21 3.02
C ARG A 49 0.65 70.59 2.70
N ARG A 50 -0.35 71.04 3.47
CA ARG A 50 -1.00 72.34 3.30
C ARG A 50 -0.04 73.51 3.54
N ASP A 51 0.79 73.41 4.58
CA ASP A 51 1.81 74.42 4.90
C ASP A 51 2.87 74.53 3.80
N LYS A 52 3.33 73.39 3.27
CA LYS A 52 4.27 73.34 2.16
C LYS A 52 3.69 73.97 0.89
N GLU A 53 2.43 73.66 0.56
CA GLU A 53 1.73 74.27 -0.58
C GLU A 53 1.51 75.77 -0.41
N ALA A 54 1.20 76.23 0.81
CA ALA A 54 1.03 77.65 1.11
C ALA A 54 2.36 78.40 0.95
N LEU A 55 3.48 77.82 1.42
CA LEU A 55 4.81 78.40 1.25
C LEU A 55 5.22 78.45 -0.23
N GLU A 56 4.97 77.38 -1.00
CA GLU A 56 5.22 77.39 -2.44
C GLU A 56 4.42 78.46 -3.18
N LYS A 57 3.14 78.65 -2.83
CA LYS A 57 2.30 79.70 -3.42
C LYS A 57 2.86 81.08 -3.10
N LYS A 58 3.25 81.34 -1.85
CA LYS A 58 3.91 82.59 -1.44
C LYS A 58 5.21 82.82 -2.20
N LYS A 59 6.06 81.79 -2.36
CA LYS A 59 7.31 81.86 -3.12
C LYS A 59 7.07 82.19 -4.60
N LYS A 60 6.07 81.56 -5.23
CA LYS A 60 5.68 81.85 -6.63
C LYS A 60 5.13 83.27 -6.79
N GLN A 61 4.32 83.76 -5.86
CA GLN A 61 3.80 85.14 -5.88
C GLN A 61 4.91 86.16 -5.67
N HIS A 62 5.78 85.92 -4.69
CA HIS A 62 6.93 86.78 -4.40
C HIS A 62 7.91 86.85 -5.58
N GLN A 63 8.21 85.71 -6.21
CA GLN A 63 9.07 85.64 -7.39
C GLN A 63 8.51 86.48 -8.55
N LYS A 64 7.20 86.39 -8.83
CA LYS A 64 6.54 87.19 -9.87
C LYS A 64 6.61 88.70 -9.56
N LEU A 65 6.28 89.09 -8.33
CA LEU A 65 6.35 90.49 -7.90
C LEU A 65 7.78 91.03 -7.95
N TYR A 66 8.76 90.20 -7.62
CA TYR A 66 10.18 90.56 -7.73
C TYR A 66 10.60 90.77 -9.19
N GLU A 67 10.25 89.85 -10.09
CA GLU A 67 10.53 89.96 -11.53
C GLU A 67 9.88 91.21 -12.14
N GLU A 68 8.59 91.45 -11.86
CA GLU A 68 7.88 92.64 -12.31
C GLU A 68 8.49 93.94 -11.78
N THR A 69 8.96 93.95 -10.53
CA THR A 69 9.57 95.16 -9.92
C THR A 69 10.96 95.42 -10.48
N VAL A 70 11.74 94.36 -10.76
CA VAL A 70 13.04 94.46 -11.43
C VAL A 70 12.87 94.95 -12.87
N GLU A 71 11.84 94.50 -13.59
CA GLU A 71 11.53 94.96 -14.94
C GLU A 71 11.06 96.43 -14.95
N LYS A 72 10.24 96.84 -13.97
CA LYS A 72 9.87 98.24 -13.74
C LYS A 72 11.10 99.11 -13.43
N LEU A 73 12.05 98.62 -12.64
CA LEU A 73 13.31 99.33 -12.36
C LEU A 73 14.17 99.50 -13.63
N LYS A 74 14.22 98.49 -14.50
CA LYS A 74 14.98 98.56 -15.78
C LYS A 74 14.36 99.51 -16.80
N THR A 75 13.05 99.70 -16.74
CA THR A 75 12.31 100.59 -17.66
C THR A 75 12.26 102.04 -17.18
N LEU A 76 12.48 102.31 -15.89
CA LEU A 76 12.62 103.64 -15.29
C LEU A 76 14.09 104.10 -15.29
N ASN A 77 14.50 105.00 -16.20
CA ASN A 77 15.80 105.66 -16.15
C ASN A 77 15.87 106.75 -15.04
N ASN A 78 17.06 106.95 -14.47
CA ASN A 78 17.47 107.67 -13.24
C ASN A 78 16.94 109.10 -12.95
N ASP A 79 16.04 109.70 -13.72
CA ASP A 79 15.62 111.11 -13.57
C ASP A 79 14.17 111.30 -13.09
N ASN A 80 13.54 110.27 -12.52
CA ASN A 80 12.15 110.32 -12.06
C ASN A 80 12.05 110.07 -10.53
N PRO A 81 11.34 110.90 -9.74
CA PRO A 81 11.19 110.68 -8.29
C PRO A 81 10.58 109.32 -7.90
N ASN A 82 9.88 108.65 -8.83
CA ASN A 82 9.35 107.29 -8.64
C ASN A 82 10.42 106.19 -8.65
N ALA A 83 11.66 106.44 -9.12
CA ALA A 83 12.74 105.45 -9.09
C ALA A 83 13.19 105.11 -7.66
N SER A 84 13.25 106.12 -6.77
CA SER A 84 13.57 105.91 -5.35
C SER A 84 12.51 105.09 -4.61
N GLU A 85 11.24 105.15 -5.05
CA GLU A 85 10.17 104.35 -4.47
C GLU A 85 10.24 102.88 -4.94
N VAL A 86 10.61 102.65 -6.20
CA VAL A 86 10.79 101.31 -6.77
C VAL A 86 12.05 100.61 -6.21
N GLU A 87 13.12 101.35 -5.93
CA GLU A 87 14.28 100.80 -5.20
C GLU A 87 13.92 100.44 -3.74
N ALA A 88 13.08 101.24 -3.09
CA ALA A 88 12.61 100.95 -1.74
C ALA A 88 11.67 99.73 -1.71
N THR A 89 10.83 99.52 -2.73
CA THR A 89 10.00 98.31 -2.84
C THR A 89 10.84 97.07 -3.16
N LEU A 90 11.90 97.21 -3.97
CA LEU A 90 12.84 96.13 -4.26
C LEU A 90 13.60 95.69 -3.00
N LYS A 91 14.10 96.64 -2.19
CA LYS A 91 14.71 96.34 -0.87
C LYS A 91 13.72 95.70 0.12
N LYS A 92 12.42 96.01 0.05
CA LYS A 92 11.38 95.35 0.85
C LYS A 92 11.16 93.91 0.38
N LEU A 93 11.06 93.70 -0.93
CA LEU A 93 10.93 92.36 -1.53
C LEU A 93 12.17 91.49 -1.26
N GLU A 94 13.38 92.05 -1.25
CA GLU A 94 14.60 91.31 -0.87
C GLU A 94 14.56 90.84 0.59
N LYS A 95 14.06 91.67 1.52
CA LYS A 95 13.86 91.28 2.91
C LYS A 95 12.80 90.19 3.05
N GLU A 96 11.69 90.30 2.30
CA GLU A 96 10.65 89.27 2.27
C GLU A 96 11.17 87.94 1.70
N LYS A 97 12.07 87.97 0.71
CA LYS A 97 12.75 86.78 0.19
C LYS A 97 13.59 86.09 1.26
N GLU A 98 14.32 86.86 2.07
CA GLU A 98 15.13 86.32 3.15
C GLU A 98 14.26 85.66 4.23
N VAL A 99 13.09 86.25 4.55
CA VAL A 99 12.10 85.68 5.47
C VAL A 99 11.52 84.38 4.91
N LEU A 100 11.13 84.35 3.63
CA LEU A 100 10.63 83.13 2.98
C LEU A 100 11.68 82.02 2.93
N LYS A 101 12.95 82.38 2.73
CA LYS A 101 14.06 81.43 2.75
C LYS A 101 14.28 80.83 4.13
N LYS A 102 14.21 81.64 5.20
CA LYS A 102 14.26 81.14 6.59
C LYS A 102 13.09 80.19 6.90
N GLN A 103 11.88 80.53 6.45
CA GLN A 103 10.71 79.65 6.57
C GLN A 103 10.87 78.32 5.81
N GLU A 104 11.51 78.34 4.63
CA GLU A 104 11.82 77.14 3.85
C GLU A 104 12.87 76.26 4.54
N GLU A 105 13.93 76.85 5.08
CA GLU A 105 14.98 76.15 5.84
C GLU A 105 14.41 75.52 7.12
N GLU A 106 13.50 76.21 7.82
CA GLU A 106 12.78 75.67 8.98
C GLU A 106 11.89 74.47 8.62
N LEU A 107 11.15 74.54 7.50
CA LEU A 107 10.34 73.41 7.03
C LEU A 107 11.21 72.23 6.59
N GLN A 108 12.30 72.47 5.87
CA GLN A 108 13.24 71.42 5.48
C GLN A 108 13.93 70.78 6.69
N HIS A 109 14.24 71.56 7.73
CA HIS A 109 14.76 71.03 8.97
C HIS A 109 13.71 70.17 9.68
N LYS A 110 12.43 70.58 9.70
CA LYS A 110 11.32 69.77 10.23
C LYS A 110 11.09 68.48 9.43
N GLU A 111 11.28 68.49 8.11
CA GLU A 111 11.15 67.30 7.25
C GLU A 111 12.34 66.33 7.39
N LYS A 112 13.58 66.86 7.52
CA LYS A 112 14.81 66.05 7.58
C LYS A 112 15.18 65.59 8.98
N ALA A 113 14.76 66.31 10.01
CA ALA A 113 14.97 65.88 11.38
C ALA A 113 14.14 64.62 11.62
N SER A 114 14.80 63.46 11.67
CA SER A 114 14.20 62.15 11.97
C SER A 114 13.47 62.10 13.31
N ASN A 115 13.69 63.10 14.17
CA ASN A 115 12.99 63.28 15.45
C ASN A 115 11.64 64.00 15.32
N VAL A 116 11.36 64.65 14.17
CA VAL A 116 10.19 65.53 13.96
C VAL A 116 9.18 64.90 13.01
N THR A 117 9.64 64.20 11.98
CA THR A 117 8.79 63.40 11.07
C THR A 117 9.05 61.92 11.30
N PRO A 118 8.16 61.23 12.04
CA PRO A 118 8.28 59.79 12.25
C PRO A 118 8.17 59.04 10.93
N TRP A 119 9.02 58.04 10.76
CA TRP A 119 8.92 57.09 9.65
C TRP A 119 7.63 56.28 9.79
N ASN A 120 6.86 56.21 8.72
CA ASN A 120 5.59 55.49 8.67
C ASN A 120 5.44 54.81 7.30
N VAL A 121 4.41 53.98 7.12
CA VAL A 121 4.20 53.17 5.90
C VAL A 121 4.24 53.97 4.60
N ASP A 122 3.83 55.25 4.63
CA ASP A 122 3.78 56.13 3.46
C ASP A 122 5.13 56.83 3.19
N THR A 123 6.01 56.91 4.19
CA THR A 123 7.32 57.58 4.11
C THR A 123 8.47 56.57 3.91
N ILE A 124 8.29 55.34 4.37
CA ILE A 124 9.33 54.29 4.35
C ILE A 124 9.49 53.69 2.94
N SER A 125 8.38 53.42 2.26
CA SER A 125 8.43 52.74 0.95
C SER A 125 7.20 53.05 0.10
N GLN A 126 7.36 52.91 -1.21
CA GLN A 126 6.25 52.91 -2.16
C GLN A 126 6.11 51.51 -2.78
N PRO A 127 4.89 51.10 -3.18
CA PRO A 127 4.70 49.80 -3.81
C PRO A 127 5.44 49.75 -5.15
N GLY A 128 6.58 49.06 -5.20
CA GLY A 128 7.40 48.94 -6.42
C GLY A 128 6.85 47.93 -7.42
N PHE A 129 6.23 46.85 -6.95
CA PHE A 129 5.63 45.80 -7.77
C PHE A 129 4.51 45.09 -7.02
N THR A 130 3.34 44.97 -7.66
CA THR A 130 2.20 44.24 -7.13
C THR A 130 1.71 43.26 -8.20
N LYS A 131 1.81 41.96 -7.93
CA LYS A 131 1.27 40.91 -8.79
C LYS A 131 0.46 39.93 -7.94
N THR A 132 -0.81 39.79 -8.27
CA THR A 132 -1.68 38.77 -7.68
C THR A 132 -1.80 37.61 -8.66
N VAL A 133 -1.59 36.39 -8.16
CA VAL A 133 -1.82 35.16 -8.93
C VAL A 133 -2.81 34.32 -8.13
N VAL A 134 -4.00 34.12 -8.68
CA VAL A 134 -5.03 33.28 -8.06
C VAL A 134 -4.90 31.88 -8.65
N ASN A 135 -4.55 30.91 -7.81
CA ASN A 135 -4.51 29.50 -8.21
C ASN A 135 -5.94 28.95 -8.30
N LYS A 136 -6.56 29.04 -9.48
CA LYS A 136 -7.86 28.40 -9.73
C LYS A 136 -7.65 26.89 -9.84
N PRO A 137 -8.42 26.06 -9.13
CA PRO A 137 -8.30 24.61 -9.24
C PRO A 137 -8.57 24.20 -10.68
N ALA A 138 -7.64 23.46 -11.28
CA ALA A 138 -7.84 22.92 -12.61
C ALA A 138 -8.88 21.78 -12.53
N PRO A 139 -9.87 21.74 -13.44
CA PRO A 139 -10.76 20.59 -13.54
C PRO A 139 -9.94 19.35 -13.87
N ARG A 140 -10.41 18.17 -13.42
CA ARG A 140 -9.75 16.89 -13.68
C ARG A 140 -9.56 16.71 -15.18
N LYS A 141 -8.30 16.70 -15.65
CA LYS A 141 -7.99 16.41 -17.06
C LYS A 141 -8.29 14.93 -17.31
N LYS A 142 -9.06 14.63 -18.34
CA LYS A 142 -9.19 13.26 -18.86
C LYS A 142 -7.92 12.99 -19.65
N ASP A 143 -7.02 12.18 -19.09
CA ASP A 143 -5.83 11.73 -19.80
C ASP A 143 -6.27 10.72 -20.88
N GLU A 144 -6.51 11.21 -22.10
CA GLU A 144 -6.69 10.38 -23.31
C GLU A 144 -5.34 9.82 -23.77
N LEU A 145 -4.66 9.06 -22.90
CA LEU A 145 -3.44 8.32 -23.26
C LEU A 145 -3.82 7.01 -23.93
N SER A 146 -2.98 6.56 -24.88
CA SER A 146 -3.12 5.25 -25.51
C SER A 146 -2.96 4.14 -24.46
N GLU A 147 -3.65 3.00 -24.63
CA GLU A 147 -3.59 1.87 -23.70
C GLU A 147 -2.15 1.36 -23.49
N GLU A 148 -1.33 1.36 -24.54
CA GLU A 148 0.09 0.98 -24.47
C GLU A 148 0.94 1.94 -23.61
N GLU A 149 0.61 3.23 -23.61
CA GLU A 149 1.33 4.22 -22.81
C GLU A 149 0.93 4.13 -21.34
N LYS A 150 -0.35 3.85 -21.06
CA LYS A 150 -0.83 3.56 -19.71
C LYS A 150 -0.14 2.34 -19.13
N GLU A 151 0.03 1.27 -19.91
CA GLU A 151 0.71 0.06 -19.44
C GLU A 151 2.19 0.29 -19.14
N LYS A 152 2.91 1.06 -19.99
CA LYS A 152 4.31 1.42 -19.73
C LYS A 152 4.43 2.27 -18.46
N LYS A 153 3.54 3.26 -18.29
CA LYS A 153 3.50 4.10 -17.09
C LYS A 153 3.17 3.29 -15.84
N PHE A 154 2.27 2.32 -15.95
CA PHE A 154 1.93 1.39 -14.88
C PHE A 154 3.14 0.53 -14.48
N LYS A 155 3.83 -0.08 -15.45
CA LYS A 155 5.06 -0.86 -15.21
C LYS A 155 6.14 -0.03 -14.53
N SER A 156 6.40 1.20 -14.98
CA SER A 156 7.38 2.08 -14.33
C SER A 156 6.93 2.50 -12.93
N PHE A 157 5.66 2.83 -12.76
CA PHE A 157 5.10 3.24 -11.48
C PHE A 157 5.22 2.15 -10.41
N ILE A 158 4.91 0.89 -10.77
CA ILE A 158 5.07 -0.24 -9.85
C ILE A 158 6.53 -0.39 -9.46
N LYS A 159 7.46 -0.40 -10.43
CA LYS A 159 8.89 -0.57 -10.15
C LYS A 159 9.44 0.50 -9.19
N GLU A 160 8.99 1.75 -9.34
CA GLU A 160 9.43 2.85 -8.48
C GLU A 160 8.79 2.81 -7.08
N ASN A 161 7.54 2.37 -6.97
CA ASN A 161 6.74 2.51 -5.76
C ASN A 161 6.41 1.18 -5.07
N GLU A 162 6.94 0.04 -5.52
CA GLU A 162 6.59 -1.30 -5.03
C GLU A 162 6.68 -1.42 -3.50
N SER A 163 7.79 -0.94 -2.93
CA SER A 163 8.01 -0.98 -1.48
C SER A 163 6.99 -0.14 -0.71
N LEU A 164 6.54 0.99 -1.28
CA LEU A 164 5.54 1.86 -0.68
C LEU A 164 4.14 1.27 -0.83
N LEU A 165 3.83 0.65 -1.96
CA LEU A 165 2.56 -0.03 -2.22
C LEU A 165 2.34 -1.21 -1.26
N LYS A 166 3.38 -2.04 -1.07
CA LYS A 166 3.35 -3.13 -0.08
C LYS A 166 3.17 -2.59 1.34
N LYS A 167 3.90 -1.53 1.73
CA LYS A 167 3.73 -0.87 3.04
C LYS A 167 2.31 -0.36 3.24
N PHE A 168 1.73 0.29 2.24
CA PHE A 168 0.36 0.79 2.29
C PHE A 168 -0.65 -0.34 2.46
N GLY A 169 -0.54 -1.42 1.68
CA GLY A 169 -1.46 -2.56 1.78
C GLY A 169 -1.39 -3.32 3.10
N MET A 170 -0.32 -3.19 3.88
CA MET A 170 -0.20 -3.76 5.23
C MET A 170 -0.84 -2.89 6.33
N LEU A 171 -1.26 -1.66 6.02
CA LEU A 171 -1.93 -0.80 6.99
C LEU A 171 -3.37 -1.25 7.22
N LYS A 172 -3.95 -0.85 8.36
CA LYS A 172 -5.35 -1.14 8.71
C LYS A 172 -6.06 0.04 9.34
N LYS A 173 -5.40 0.73 10.26
CA LYS A 173 -5.99 1.89 10.94
C LYS A 173 -6.16 3.05 9.96
N TYR A 174 -7.34 3.65 9.96
CA TYR A 174 -7.67 4.76 9.09
C TYR A 174 -6.74 5.96 9.26
N ASP A 175 -6.31 6.27 10.49
CA ASP A 175 -5.38 7.38 10.73
C ASP A 175 -3.98 7.13 10.15
N ASP A 176 -3.50 5.89 10.24
CA ASP A 176 -2.20 5.49 9.68
C ASP A 176 -2.26 5.50 8.16
N SER A 177 -3.31 4.93 7.55
CA SER A 177 -3.55 4.96 6.11
C SER A 177 -3.69 6.39 5.58
N LYS A 178 -4.39 7.27 6.31
CA LYS A 178 -4.53 8.69 5.97
C LYS A 178 -3.19 9.40 5.97
N ARG A 179 -2.42 9.26 7.04
CA ARG A 179 -1.10 9.90 7.16
C ARG A 179 -0.15 9.40 6.07
N PHE A 180 -0.14 8.10 5.81
CA PHE A 180 0.70 7.52 4.76
C PHE A 180 0.36 8.05 3.36
N LEU A 181 -0.93 8.17 3.02
CA LEU A 181 -1.35 8.72 1.73
C LEU A 181 -1.13 10.24 1.61
N LEU A 182 -1.10 10.96 2.74
CA LEU A 182 -0.74 12.38 2.75
C LEU A 182 0.77 12.60 2.59
N ASP A 183 1.59 11.71 3.16
CA ASP A 183 3.05 11.72 2.99
C ASP A 183 3.44 11.30 1.57
N TYR A 184 2.66 10.39 0.95
CA TYR A 184 2.86 9.91 -0.42
C TYR A 184 1.61 10.10 -1.31
N PRO A 185 1.25 11.34 -1.70
CA PRO A 185 0.05 11.61 -2.49
C PRO A 185 0.04 10.93 -3.85
N GLN A 186 1.20 10.59 -4.41
CA GLN A 186 1.31 9.90 -5.70
C GLN A 186 0.63 8.53 -5.69
N LEU A 187 0.46 7.90 -4.53
CA LEU A 187 -0.17 6.59 -4.39
C LEU A 187 -1.70 6.65 -4.50
N ALA A 188 -2.33 7.82 -4.36
CA ALA A 188 -3.76 7.97 -4.59
C ALA A 188 -4.09 8.03 -6.09
N CYS A 189 -3.85 6.93 -6.80
CA CYS A 189 -4.05 6.78 -8.24
C CYS A 189 -4.73 5.44 -8.57
N GLU A 190 -5.25 5.33 -9.80
CA GLU A 190 -5.87 4.09 -10.30
C GLU A 190 -4.85 2.94 -10.39
N ASP A 191 -3.60 3.25 -10.69
CA ASP A 191 -2.50 2.29 -10.77
C ASP A 191 -2.25 1.57 -9.43
N THR A 192 -2.32 2.29 -8.31
CA THR A 192 -2.21 1.68 -6.97
C THR A 192 -3.35 0.69 -6.72
N ALA A 193 -4.59 1.05 -7.06
CA ALA A 193 -5.71 0.13 -6.89
C ALA A 193 -5.52 -1.14 -7.74
N ASN A 194 -5.08 -0.99 -8.99
CA ASN A 194 -4.82 -2.12 -9.89
C ASN A 194 -3.69 -3.04 -9.36
N TYR A 195 -2.61 -2.46 -8.84
CA TYR A 195 -1.52 -3.24 -8.23
C TYR A 195 -2.00 -4.00 -6.98
N LEU A 196 -2.79 -3.36 -6.11
CA LEU A 196 -3.32 -4.02 -4.91
C LEU A 196 -4.27 -5.17 -5.27
N VAL A 197 -5.10 -5.02 -6.30
CA VAL A 197 -5.94 -6.12 -6.83
C VAL A 197 -5.07 -7.29 -7.31
N TYR A 198 -4.04 -7.00 -8.11
CA TYR A 198 -3.10 -8.02 -8.58
C TYR A 198 -2.42 -8.74 -7.42
N TRP A 199 -1.97 -7.99 -6.41
CA TRP A 199 -1.32 -8.54 -5.24
C TRP A 199 -2.28 -9.43 -4.41
N CYS A 200 -3.55 -9.03 -4.25
CA CYS A 200 -4.56 -9.85 -3.60
C CYS A 200 -4.77 -11.21 -4.31
N ILE A 201 -4.76 -11.23 -5.66
CA ILE A 201 -4.91 -12.48 -6.42
C ILE A 201 -3.69 -13.39 -6.20
N ASN A 202 -2.48 -12.84 -6.24
CA ASN A 202 -1.27 -13.63 -5.99
C ASN A 202 -1.25 -14.21 -4.57
N LEU A 203 -1.64 -13.41 -3.57
CA LEU A 203 -1.73 -13.88 -2.18
C LEU A 203 -2.75 -15.01 -2.01
N GLU A 204 -3.85 -14.96 -2.76
CA GLU A 204 -4.87 -16.01 -2.76
C GLU A 204 -4.34 -17.30 -3.43
N MET A 205 -3.59 -17.18 -4.53
CA MET A 205 -2.91 -18.32 -5.16
C MET A 205 -1.81 -18.94 -4.27
N GLU A 206 -1.17 -18.13 -3.41
CA GLU A 206 -0.22 -18.57 -2.39
C GLU A 206 -0.90 -19.10 -1.11
N GLU A 207 -2.23 -19.25 -1.09
CA GLU A 207 -3.05 -19.71 0.06
C GLU A 207 -2.96 -18.79 1.30
N LYS A 208 -2.50 -17.55 1.16
CA LYS A 208 -2.37 -16.56 2.25
C LYS A 208 -3.65 -15.73 2.42
N HIS A 209 -4.77 -16.39 2.72
CA HIS A 209 -6.09 -15.77 2.80
C HIS A 209 -6.17 -14.60 3.80
N ASN A 210 -5.59 -14.75 5.00
CA ASN A 210 -5.63 -13.70 6.03
C ASN A 210 -4.94 -12.40 5.59
N LEU A 211 -3.84 -12.52 4.84
CA LEU A 211 -3.09 -11.37 4.33
C LEU A 211 -3.83 -10.74 3.15
N MET A 212 -4.39 -11.56 2.26
CA MET A 212 -5.27 -11.09 1.18
C MET A 212 -6.41 -10.24 1.74
N GLU A 213 -7.06 -10.67 2.82
CA GLU A 213 -8.14 -9.89 3.43
C GLU A 213 -7.69 -8.52 3.96
N HIS A 214 -6.47 -8.43 4.50
CA HIS A 214 -5.91 -7.16 4.98
C HIS A 214 -5.59 -6.22 3.81
N VAL A 215 -4.97 -6.74 2.76
CA VAL A 215 -4.63 -5.96 1.56
C VAL A 215 -5.90 -5.52 0.82
N ALA A 216 -6.92 -6.39 0.77
CA ALA A 216 -8.22 -6.09 0.17
C ALA A 216 -8.90 -4.88 0.83
N HIS A 217 -8.81 -4.75 2.15
CA HIS A 217 -9.35 -3.58 2.86
C HIS A 217 -8.73 -2.28 2.36
N GLN A 218 -7.39 -2.22 2.23
CA GLN A 218 -6.70 -1.03 1.73
C GLN A 218 -7.01 -0.76 0.25
N CYS A 219 -7.16 -1.82 -0.56
CA CYS A 219 -7.58 -1.70 -1.95
C CYS A 219 -8.93 -1.00 -2.08
N ILE A 220 -9.93 -1.40 -1.28
CA ILE A 220 -11.25 -0.77 -1.28
C ILE A 220 -11.18 0.67 -0.76
N CYS A 221 -10.37 0.96 0.25
CA CYS A 221 -10.12 2.35 0.67
C CYS A 221 -9.63 3.22 -0.50
N THR A 222 -8.67 2.75 -1.29
CA THR A 222 -8.18 3.49 -2.47
C THR A 222 -9.26 3.65 -3.54
N GLN A 223 -10.07 2.61 -3.79
CA GLN A 223 -11.17 2.68 -4.76
C GLN A 223 -12.23 3.71 -4.36
N PHE A 224 -12.63 3.75 -3.09
CA PHE A 224 -13.59 4.74 -2.59
C PHE A 224 -13.03 6.17 -2.66
N ILE A 225 -11.72 6.38 -2.46
CA ILE A 225 -11.08 7.69 -2.66
C ILE A 225 -11.20 8.12 -4.14
N LEU A 226 -10.98 7.19 -5.07
CA LEU A 226 -11.10 7.44 -6.51
C LEU A 226 -12.55 7.70 -6.93
N GLU A 227 -13.50 7.01 -6.31
CA GLU A 227 -14.94 7.22 -6.54
C GLU A 227 -15.40 8.59 -6.02
N LEU A 228 -15.00 8.96 -4.80
CA LEU A 228 -15.28 10.28 -4.24
C LEU A 228 -14.72 11.40 -5.12
N SER A 229 -13.53 11.19 -5.68
CA SER A 229 -12.91 12.10 -6.64
C SER A 229 -13.69 12.21 -7.95
N LYS A 230 -14.25 11.11 -8.46
CA LYS A 230 -15.12 11.13 -9.65
C LYS A 230 -16.41 11.90 -9.37
N ALA A 231 -17.03 11.67 -8.21
CA ALA A 231 -18.26 12.35 -7.79
C ALA A 231 -18.08 13.87 -7.60
N LEU A 232 -16.92 14.30 -7.10
CA LEU A 232 -16.63 15.72 -6.85
C LEU A 232 -15.92 16.43 -8.03
N GLU A 233 -15.52 15.70 -9.07
CA GLU A 233 -14.70 16.19 -10.19
C GLU A 233 -13.36 16.84 -9.78
N VAL A 234 -12.84 16.47 -8.60
CA VAL A 234 -11.56 16.94 -8.05
C VAL A 234 -10.51 15.84 -8.18
N ASP A 235 -9.23 16.22 -8.25
CA ASP A 235 -8.12 15.27 -8.23
C ASP A 235 -8.16 14.35 -6.96
N PRO A 236 -7.96 13.03 -7.11
CA PRO A 236 -8.03 12.07 -6.00
C PRO A 236 -7.14 12.40 -4.81
N ARG A 237 -6.00 13.07 -5.04
CA ARG A 237 -5.03 13.42 -4.00
C ARG A 237 -5.59 14.44 -3.02
N SER A 238 -6.53 15.28 -3.48
CA SER A 238 -7.20 16.27 -2.63
C SER A 238 -8.35 15.67 -1.82
N CYS A 239 -8.84 14.49 -2.22
CA CYS A 239 -9.98 13.83 -1.60
C CYS A 239 -9.60 12.85 -0.47
N ILE A 240 -8.31 12.54 -0.29
CA ILE A 240 -7.80 11.59 0.71
C ILE A 240 -8.35 11.92 2.11
N SER A 241 -8.13 13.15 2.59
CA SER A 241 -8.57 13.56 3.92
C SER A 241 -10.09 13.53 4.08
N SER A 242 -10.82 13.89 3.03
CA SER A 242 -12.28 13.93 3.03
C SER A 242 -12.88 12.54 3.17
N PHE A 243 -12.32 11.54 2.48
CA PHE A 243 -12.73 10.14 2.60
C PHE A 243 -12.54 9.62 4.04
N PHE A 244 -11.33 9.73 4.61
CA PHE A 244 -11.06 9.18 5.94
C PHE A 244 -11.86 9.88 7.05
N THR A 245 -12.12 11.18 6.90
CA THR A 245 -12.99 11.90 7.83
C THR A 245 -14.42 11.40 7.73
N ARG A 246 -14.91 11.17 6.50
CA ARG A 246 -16.25 10.66 6.26
C ARG A 246 -16.42 9.25 6.81
N ILE A 247 -15.51 8.31 6.55
CA ILE A 247 -15.65 6.92 7.05
C ILE A 247 -15.57 6.83 8.58
N GLN A 248 -14.80 7.70 9.24
CA GLN A 248 -14.72 7.75 10.70
C GLN A 248 -15.95 8.38 11.35
N MET A 249 -16.53 9.41 10.73
CA MET A 249 -17.70 10.14 11.25
C MET A 249 -19.05 9.63 10.74
N ALA A 250 -19.07 8.79 9.71
CA ALA A 250 -20.31 8.32 9.10
C ALA A 250 -21.09 7.39 10.02
N GLY A 251 -22.42 7.41 9.81
CA GLY A 251 -23.35 6.48 10.44
C GLY A 251 -23.11 5.03 10.03
N GLU A 252 -23.75 4.12 10.74
CA GLU A 252 -23.59 2.67 10.56
C GLU A 252 -23.94 2.19 9.15
N GLU A 253 -24.90 2.83 8.48
CA GLU A 253 -25.29 2.53 7.08
C GLU A 253 -24.11 2.62 6.11
N TYR A 254 -23.31 3.69 6.17
CA TYR A 254 -22.16 3.87 5.27
C TYR A 254 -21.04 2.85 5.54
N LYS A 255 -20.89 2.41 6.79
CA LYS A 255 -19.93 1.37 7.15
C LYS A 255 -20.39 0.00 6.63
N ASN A 256 -21.68 -0.27 6.71
CA ASN A 256 -22.26 -1.51 6.19
C ASN A 256 -22.09 -1.59 4.66
N GLU A 257 -22.35 -0.49 3.93
CA GLU A 257 -22.08 -0.42 2.48
C GLU A 257 -20.60 -0.70 2.16
N PHE A 258 -19.68 -0.11 2.93
CA PHE A 258 -18.25 -0.36 2.77
C PHE A 258 -17.88 -1.83 3.03
N GLU A 259 -18.44 -2.44 4.07
CA GLU A 259 -18.21 -3.84 4.42
C GLU A 259 -18.81 -4.82 3.40
N GLU A 260 -19.99 -4.51 2.86
CA GLU A 260 -20.61 -5.29 1.78
C GLU A 260 -19.78 -5.24 0.50
N GLU A 261 -19.28 -4.07 0.12
CA GLU A 261 -18.39 -3.93 -1.03
C GLU A 261 -17.06 -4.68 -0.81
N LEU A 262 -16.50 -4.62 0.40
CA LEU A 262 -15.31 -5.38 0.76
C LEU A 262 -15.55 -6.89 0.66
N LYS A 263 -16.71 -7.38 1.11
CA LYS A 263 -17.08 -8.79 0.99
C LYS A 263 -17.24 -9.21 -0.46
N SER A 264 -17.98 -8.43 -1.25
CA SER A 264 -18.17 -8.68 -2.69
C SER A 264 -16.83 -8.71 -3.43
N PHE A 265 -15.90 -7.86 -3.02
CA PHE A 265 -14.56 -7.80 -3.58
C PHE A 265 -13.74 -9.05 -3.24
N LYS A 266 -13.74 -9.50 -1.98
CA LYS A 266 -13.06 -10.74 -1.56
C LYS A 266 -13.57 -11.94 -2.37
N GLU A 267 -14.89 -12.10 -2.51
CA GLU A 267 -15.49 -13.19 -3.30
C GLU A 267 -15.05 -13.15 -4.77
N LYS A 268 -14.94 -11.96 -5.38
CA LYS A 268 -14.43 -11.80 -6.74
C LYS A 268 -12.95 -12.17 -6.87
N ILE A 269 -12.13 -11.93 -5.84
CA ILE A 269 -10.70 -12.28 -5.84
C ILE A 269 -10.54 -13.80 -5.75
N VAL A 270 -11.26 -14.45 -4.82
CA VAL A 270 -11.25 -15.92 -4.68
C VAL A 270 -11.66 -16.58 -6.01
N ARG A 271 -12.76 -16.12 -6.61
CA ARG A 271 -13.21 -16.67 -7.90
C ARG A 271 -12.16 -16.49 -9.00
N ARG A 272 -11.52 -15.33 -9.08
CA ARG A 272 -10.47 -15.07 -10.09
C ARG A 272 -9.20 -15.88 -9.85
N ALA A 273 -8.84 -16.13 -8.58
CA ALA A 273 -7.71 -16.98 -8.24
C ALA A 273 -7.99 -18.43 -8.67
N GLN A 274 -9.20 -18.93 -8.41
CA GLN A 274 -9.66 -20.24 -8.88
C GLN A 274 -9.65 -20.33 -10.41
N GLU A 275 -10.24 -19.35 -11.12
CA GLU A 275 -10.22 -19.30 -12.58
C GLU A 275 -8.79 -19.35 -13.16
N LYS A 276 -7.82 -18.70 -12.50
CA LYS A 276 -6.41 -18.74 -12.89
C LYS A 276 -5.74 -20.06 -12.60
N LEU A 277 -6.04 -20.66 -11.45
CA LEU A 277 -5.51 -21.97 -11.06
C LEU A 277 -6.04 -23.06 -11.99
N ASP A 278 -7.34 -23.05 -12.31
CA ASP A 278 -7.97 -23.95 -13.28
C ASP A 278 -7.36 -23.77 -14.68
N ALA A 279 -7.08 -22.52 -15.09
CA ALA A 279 -6.43 -22.25 -16.37
C ALA A 279 -4.98 -22.79 -16.40
N ALA A 280 -4.23 -22.64 -15.31
CA ALA A 280 -2.88 -23.16 -15.18
C ALA A 280 -2.86 -24.70 -15.18
N ILE A 281 -3.80 -25.34 -14.47
CA ILE A 281 -3.97 -26.80 -14.48
C ILE A 281 -4.29 -27.28 -15.89
N LYS A 282 -5.22 -26.62 -16.60
CA LYS A 282 -5.56 -26.98 -17.97
C LYS A 282 -4.40 -26.81 -18.94
N GLU A 283 -3.56 -25.79 -18.76
CA GLU A 283 -2.35 -25.59 -19.55
C GLU A 283 -1.33 -26.72 -19.29
N ILE A 284 -1.15 -27.12 -18.04
CA ILE A 284 -0.32 -28.27 -17.67
C ILE A 284 -0.87 -29.56 -18.28
N GLU A 285 -2.18 -29.84 -18.15
CA GLU A 285 -2.83 -31.00 -18.77
C GLU A 285 -2.66 -31.03 -20.29
N GLU A 286 -2.79 -29.88 -20.97
CA GLU A 286 -2.56 -29.80 -22.41
C GLU A 286 -1.08 -30.04 -22.75
N THR A 287 -0.14 -29.52 -21.97
CA THR A 287 1.29 -29.80 -22.19
C THR A 287 1.64 -31.28 -21.96
N GLU A 288 1.04 -31.91 -20.95
CA GLU A 288 1.17 -33.35 -20.72
C GLU A 288 0.56 -34.15 -21.86
N LYS A 289 -0.61 -33.74 -22.38
CA LYS A 289 -1.22 -34.36 -23.56
C LYS A 289 -0.31 -34.26 -24.77
N GLN A 290 0.25 -33.08 -25.04
CA GLN A 290 1.20 -32.86 -26.14
C GLN A 290 2.44 -33.75 -25.99
N ASN A 291 2.97 -33.90 -24.78
CA ASN A 291 4.11 -34.78 -24.51
C ASN A 291 3.77 -36.28 -24.64
N ARG A 292 2.50 -36.67 -24.50
CA ARG A 292 2.00 -38.05 -24.65
C ARG A 292 1.61 -38.40 -26.09
N LEU A 293 1.58 -37.45 -27.02
CA LEU A 293 1.17 -37.71 -28.41
C LEU A 293 2.12 -38.70 -29.09
N GLY A 294 1.53 -39.70 -29.75
CA GLY A 294 2.27 -40.66 -30.56
C GLY A 294 2.85 -40.06 -31.86
N PRO A 295 3.61 -40.86 -32.63
CA PRO A 295 4.33 -40.42 -33.82
C PRO A 295 3.45 -39.79 -34.93
N GLY A 296 2.15 -40.01 -34.91
CA GLY A 296 1.14 -39.42 -35.80
C GLY A 296 0.31 -38.30 -35.18
N GLY A 297 0.67 -37.81 -33.98
CA GLY A 297 -0.03 -36.71 -33.31
C GLY A 297 -1.39 -37.10 -32.72
N LEU A 298 -1.62 -38.39 -32.48
CA LEU A 298 -2.79 -38.90 -31.77
C LEU A 298 -2.40 -39.34 -30.35
N ASP A 299 -3.25 -39.05 -29.38
CA ASP A 299 -3.06 -39.50 -27.99
C ASP A 299 -3.36 -41.02 -27.90
N PRO A 300 -2.42 -41.84 -27.38
CA PRO A 300 -2.64 -43.26 -27.11
C PRO A 300 -3.89 -43.56 -26.28
N VAL A 301 -4.21 -42.72 -25.29
CA VAL A 301 -5.33 -42.92 -24.35
C VAL A 301 -6.66 -42.64 -25.04
N ASP A 302 -6.77 -41.49 -25.73
CA ASP A 302 -7.97 -41.13 -26.50
C ASP A 302 -8.26 -42.15 -27.61
N VAL A 303 -7.21 -42.65 -28.28
CA VAL A 303 -7.37 -43.69 -29.30
C VAL A 303 -7.86 -44.99 -28.67
N TYR A 304 -7.26 -45.44 -27.57
CA TYR A 304 -7.68 -46.66 -26.87
C TYR A 304 -9.14 -46.60 -26.41
N GLU A 305 -9.60 -45.50 -25.78
CA GLU A 305 -10.99 -45.33 -25.34
C GLU A 305 -12.00 -45.32 -26.50
N SER A 306 -11.58 -44.84 -27.67
CA SER A 306 -12.42 -44.78 -28.87
C SER A 306 -12.45 -46.09 -29.69
N LEU A 307 -11.64 -47.09 -29.33
CA LEU A 307 -11.61 -48.38 -30.02
C LEU A 307 -12.85 -49.23 -29.68
N PRO A 308 -13.30 -50.09 -30.61
CA PRO A 308 -14.30 -51.12 -30.30
C PRO A 308 -13.87 -52.00 -29.12
N LEU A 309 -14.81 -52.37 -28.24
CA LEU A 309 -14.58 -53.21 -27.05
C LEU A 309 -13.85 -54.53 -27.37
N GLU A 310 -14.06 -55.09 -28.57
CA GLU A 310 -13.36 -56.31 -29.01
C GLU A 310 -11.87 -56.06 -29.24
N LEU A 311 -11.50 -54.90 -29.79
CA LEU A 311 -10.12 -54.50 -30.00
C LEU A 311 -9.46 -54.04 -28.69
N GLN A 312 -10.18 -53.34 -27.82
CA GLN A 312 -9.69 -52.97 -26.47
C GLN A 312 -9.27 -54.22 -25.68
N LYS A 313 -10.11 -55.27 -25.68
CA LYS A 313 -9.79 -56.55 -25.04
C LYS A 313 -8.54 -57.22 -25.63
N CYS A 314 -8.33 -57.11 -26.94
CA CYS A 314 -7.12 -57.64 -27.57
C CYS A 314 -5.84 -56.93 -27.09
N PHE A 315 -5.91 -55.62 -26.82
CA PHE A 315 -4.81 -54.84 -26.26
C PHE A 315 -4.63 -55.10 -24.75
N ASP A 316 -5.71 -55.33 -24.00
CA ASP A 316 -5.69 -55.68 -22.58
C ASP A 316 -5.06 -57.05 -22.34
N GLU A 317 -5.47 -58.05 -23.13
CA GLU A 317 -4.99 -59.43 -23.06
C GLU A 317 -3.65 -59.62 -23.78
N ARG A 318 -3.17 -58.58 -24.50
CA ARG A 318 -1.94 -58.60 -25.34
C ARG A 318 -1.90 -59.78 -26.32
N ASP A 319 -3.06 -60.16 -26.85
CA ASP A 319 -3.22 -61.33 -27.70
C ASP A 319 -3.18 -60.93 -29.20
N ILE A 320 -1.99 -61.09 -29.80
CA ILE A 320 -1.73 -60.84 -31.22
C ILE A 320 -2.55 -61.76 -32.16
N PRO A 321 -2.71 -63.08 -31.89
CA PRO A 321 -3.59 -63.92 -32.68
C PRO A 321 -5.07 -63.51 -32.60
N LEU A 322 -5.57 -63.14 -31.41
CA LEU A 322 -6.95 -62.68 -31.23
C LEU A 322 -7.19 -61.37 -32.01
N LEU A 323 -6.22 -60.45 -31.99
CA LEU A 323 -6.27 -59.21 -32.77
C LEU A 323 -6.38 -59.47 -34.30
N LYS A 324 -5.65 -60.47 -34.81
CA LYS A 324 -5.73 -60.86 -36.24
C LYS A 324 -7.09 -61.47 -36.58
N GLU A 325 -7.68 -62.23 -35.65
CA GLU A 325 -9.00 -62.84 -35.82
C GLU A 325 -10.12 -61.78 -35.79
N THR A 326 -10.06 -60.82 -34.87
CA THR A 326 -11.01 -59.70 -34.80
C THR A 326 -10.93 -58.82 -36.04
N ILE A 327 -9.72 -58.58 -36.55
CA ILE A 327 -9.49 -57.84 -37.82
C ILE A 327 -10.05 -58.59 -39.03
N ALA A 328 -9.97 -59.92 -39.04
CA ALA A 328 -10.53 -60.74 -40.12
C ALA A 328 -12.07 -60.81 -40.09
N LYS A 329 -12.68 -60.66 -38.92
CA LYS A 329 -14.15 -60.66 -38.73
C LYS A 329 -14.80 -59.32 -39.08
N MET A 330 -14.10 -58.21 -38.88
CA MET A 330 -14.61 -56.86 -39.16
C MET A 330 -14.46 -56.49 -40.64
N LYS A 331 -15.15 -55.43 -41.07
CA LYS A 331 -15.04 -54.93 -42.45
C LYS A 331 -13.63 -54.38 -42.70
N PRO A 332 -13.06 -54.58 -43.91
CA PRO A 332 -11.70 -54.17 -44.22
C PRO A 332 -11.48 -52.65 -44.11
N GLU A 333 -12.51 -51.84 -44.35
CA GLU A 333 -12.47 -50.38 -44.23
C GLU A 333 -12.40 -49.91 -42.77
N GLU A 334 -13.11 -50.58 -41.86
CA GLU A 334 -13.10 -50.27 -40.43
C GLU A 334 -11.78 -50.75 -39.78
N ALA A 335 -11.26 -51.91 -40.21
CA ALA A 335 -9.99 -52.45 -39.72
C ALA A 335 -8.81 -51.54 -40.05
N THR A 336 -8.75 -51.06 -41.29
CA THR A 336 -7.68 -50.16 -41.76
C THR A 336 -7.75 -48.80 -41.07
N TYR A 337 -8.96 -48.29 -40.81
CA TYR A 337 -9.18 -47.05 -40.07
C TYR A 337 -8.66 -47.14 -38.62
N HIS A 338 -9.06 -48.17 -37.87
CA HIS A 338 -8.62 -48.32 -36.48
C HIS A 338 -7.13 -48.69 -36.37
N MET A 339 -6.62 -49.57 -37.24
CA MET A 339 -5.21 -49.96 -37.23
C MET A 339 -4.28 -48.79 -37.54
N LYS A 340 -4.63 -47.94 -38.52
CA LYS A 340 -3.85 -46.74 -38.82
C LYS A 340 -3.80 -45.81 -37.61
N ARG A 341 -4.91 -45.64 -36.89
CA ARG A 341 -4.96 -44.83 -35.66
C ARG A 341 -4.12 -45.42 -34.53
N CYS A 342 -4.10 -46.75 -34.38
CA CYS A 342 -3.24 -47.41 -33.39
C CYS A 342 -1.74 -47.23 -33.70
N VAL A 343 -1.37 -47.17 -34.98
CA VAL A 343 0.02 -46.88 -35.39
C VAL A 343 0.35 -45.41 -35.19
N ASP A 344 -0.55 -44.52 -35.59
CA ASP A 344 -0.38 -43.07 -35.48
C ASP A 344 -0.37 -42.61 -34.01
N SER A 345 -1.05 -43.32 -33.10
CA SER A 345 -0.96 -43.07 -31.65
C SER A 345 0.18 -43.82 -30.95
N GLY A 346 0.94 -44.66 -31.65
CA GLY A 346 2.01 -45.46 -31.06
C GLY A 346 1.53 -46.65 -30.21
N LEU A 347 0.23 -46.93 -30.17
CA LEU A 347 -0.37 -48.10 -29.50
C LEU A 347 0.03 -49.43 -30.18
N TRP A 348 0.40 -49.39 -31.46
CA TRP A 348 0.87 -50.54 -32.24
C TRP A 348 2.05 -50.15 -33.14
N VAL A 349 3.17 -50.87 -33.05
CA VAL A 349 4.35 -50.66 -33.91
C VAL A 349 4.37 -51.74 -35.00
N PRO A 350 4.19 -51.39 -36.30
CA PRO A 350 4.24 -52.36 -37.39
C PRO A 350 5.66 -52.96 -37.54
N ASP A 351 5.78 -54.25 -37.22
CA ASP A 351 6.94 -55.15 -37.41
C ASP A 351 8.31 -54.69 -36.86
N ALA A 352 8.58 -55.11 -35.62
CA ALA A 352 9.89 -55.20 -34.96
C ALA A 352 10.82 -56.28 -35.55
N ASN A 353 10.84 -56.46 -36.88
CA ASN A 353 11.76 -57.40 -37.55
C ASN A 353 12.67 -56.69 -38.55
N LYS A 354 13.39 -55.66 -38.05
CA LYS A 354 14.73 -55.24 -38.49
C LYS A 354 15.20 -54.04 -37.65
N LYS A 355 15.67 -54.33 -36.45
CA LYS A 355 16.79 -53.69 -35.73
C LYS A 355 16.73 -54.13 -34.27
N GLU A 356 17.41 -55.22 -33.96
CA GLU A 356 18.02 -55.39 -32.65
C GLU A 356 19.30 -54.53 -32.64
N GLY A 357 19.49 -53.78 -31.56
CA GLY A 357 20.67 -52.97 -31.32
C GLY A 357 20.35 -51.79 -30.41
N ASP A 358 20.41 -52.06 -29.11
CA ASP A 358 20.54 -51.18 -27.94
C ASP A 358 20.54 -49.66 -28.18
N GLU A 359 19.66 -48.97 -27.45
CA GLU A 359 19.99 -47.74 -26.74
C GLU A 359 19.05 -47.66 -25.53
N GLU A 360 19.57 -48.10 -24.38
CA GLU A 360 19.13 -47.63 -23.07
C GLU A 360 19.45 -46.13 -23.02
N ASP A 361 18.42 -45.29 -23.06
CA ASP A 361 18.55 -43.90 -22.59
C ASP A 361 17.91 -43.82 -21.20
N GLU A 362 18.75 -44.04 -20.20
CA GLU A 362 18.58 -43.46 -18.87
C GLU A 362 18.62 -41.92 -19.01
N SER A 363 17.49 -41.24 -18.90
CA SER A 363 17.52 -39.82 -18.55
C SER A 363 17.49 -39.68 -17.03
N GLU A 364 18.68 -39.60 -16.44
CA GLU A 364 18.91 -39.05 -15.11
C GLU A 364 18.19 -37.70 -14.97
N GLU A 365 17.34 -37.59 -13.94
CA GLU A 365 16.80 -36.31 -13.46
C GLU A 365 17.94 -35.47 -12.86
N THR A 366 18.54 -34.59 -13.66
CA THR A 366 19.29 -33.45 -13.14
C THR A 366 18.31 -32.33 -12.80
N TYR A 367 18.11 -32.09 -11.50
CA TYR A 367 17.53 -30.87 -10.97
C TYR A 367 18.43 -29.68 -11.31
N GLU A 368 18.13 -28.94 -12.38
CA GLU A 368 18.63 -27.58 -12.52
C GLU A 368 17.80 -26.66 -11.62
N ALA A 369 18.48 -26.05 -10.64
CA ALA A 369 17.93 -24.95 -9.87
C ALA A 369 17.55 -23.80 -10.82
N VAL A 370 16.27 -23.43 -10.81
CA VAL A 370 15.76 -22.30 -11.59
C VAL A 370 16.26 -21.00 -10.95
N ASP A 371 17.20 -20.34 -11.63
CA ASP A 371 17.66 -18.99 -11.32
C ASP A 371 16.48 -17.98 -11.35
N GLU A 372 16.43 -17.11 -10.34
CA GLU A 372 15.38 -16.11 -10.04
C GLU A 372 15.18 -14.99 -11.08
N GLU A 373 15.79 -15.03 -12.27
CA GLU A 373 15.75 -13.92 -13.24
C GLU A 373 14.82 -14.10 -14.45
N SER A 374 14.06 -15.19 -14.55
CA SER A 374 13.11 -15.41 -15.67
C SER A 374 11.69 -14.82 -15.46
N PHE A 375 11.39 -14.26 -14.28
CA PHE A 375 10.03 -13.82 -13.90
C PHE A 375 9.56 -12.49 -14.53
N LEU A 376 10.47 -11.70 -15.13
CA LEU A 376 10.13 -10.37 -15.67
C LEU A 376 9.90 -10.31 -17.18
N ASN A 377 10.14 -11.39 -17.93
CA ASN A 377 10.04 -11.41 -19.39
C ASN A 377 9.01 -12.39 -19.96
N SER A 378 8.14 -12.97 -19.12
CA SER A 378 7.10 -13.86 -19.64
C SER A 378 6.05 -13.09 -20.44
N LYS A 379 5.71 -13.62 -21.62
CA LYS A 379 4.55 -13.26 -22.45
C LYS A 379 3.21 -13.30 -21.68
N HIS A 380 3.24 -13.74 -20.42
CA HIS A 380 2.14 -13.69 -19.46
C HIS A 380 1.70 -12.26 -19.10
N PHE A 381 2.56 -11.24 -19.18
CA PHE A 381 2.12 -9.85 -18.94
C PHE A 381 1.29 -9.31 -20.11
N ASP A 382 1.70 -9.59 -21.35
CA ASP A 382 1.06 -9.04 -22.55
C ASP A 382 -0.28 -9.74 -22.89
N ASN A 383 -0.45 -11.01 -22.49
CA ASN A 383 -1.68 -11.77 -22.77
C ASN A 383 -2.84 -11.43 -21.82
N ILE A 384 -2.56 -10.80 -20.67
CA ILE A 384 -3.59 -10.35 -19.70
C ILE A 384 -4.35 -9.12 -20.23
N PHE A 385 -3.72 -8.28 -21.05
CA PHE A 385 -4.29 -6.99 -21.50
C PHE A 385 -4.66 -6.93 -22.99
N SER A 386 -4.09 -7.78 -23.84
CA SER A 386 -4.33 -7.76 -25.30
C SER A 386 -5.74 -8.22 -25.73
N LYS A 387 -6.42 -9.08 -24.95
CA LYS A 387 -7.75 -9.61 -25.29
C LYS A 387 -8.79 -9.37 -24.21
N GLY A 388 -9.19 -8.10 -24.08
CA GLY A 388 -10.58 -7.70 -23.80
C GLY A 388 -11.29 -8.33 -22.59
N ALA A 389 -11.05 -7.79 -21.40
CA ALA A 389 -12.11 -7.67 -20.39
C ALA A 389 -12.65 -6.24 -20.43
N ARG A 390 -13.65 -6.00 -21.29
CA ARG A 390 -14.55 -4.85 -21.12
C ARG A 390 -15.18 -5.00 -19.74
N ILE A 391 -14.71 -4.23 -18.77
CA ILE A 391 -15.49 -3.93 -17.58
C ILE A 391 -16.61 -3.01 -18.06
N ASN A 392 -17.72 -3.60 -18.51
CA ASN A 392 -18.97 -2.87 -18.67
C ASN A 392 -19.37 -2.38 -17.28
N THR A 393 -19.09 -1.11 -17.03
CA THR A 393 -19.65 -0.34 -15.93
C THR A 393 -21.17 -0.42 -16.01
N SER A 394 -21.81 -1.01 -15.01
CA SER A 394 -23.28 -1.08 -14.83
C SER A 394 -23.90 0.29 -14.52
N TYR A 395 -23.58 1.32 -15.32
CA TYR A 395 -23.94 2.71 -15.06
C TYR A 395 -25.34 3.12 -15.57
N ASP A 396 -26.11 2.23 -16.20
CA ASP A 396 -27.36 2.59 -16.90
C ASP A 396 -28.68 2.11 -16.26
N ILE A 397 -28.66 1.37 -15.15
CA ILE A 397 -29.91 0.82 -14.56
C ILE A 397 -30.43 1.66 -13.37
N PHE A 398 -29.60 2.49 -12.74
CA PHE A 398 -29.94 3.10 -11.45
C PHE A 398 -30.71 4.45 -11.53
N LEU A 399 -30.87 5.06 -12.71
CA LEU A 399 -31.43 6.41 -12.85
C LEU A 399 -32.96 6.52 -12.99
N LYS A 400 -33.74 5.47 -12.69
CA LYS A 400 -35.21 5.50 -12.89
C LYS A 400 -36.07 5.25 -11.65
N SER A 401 -35.53 5.28 -10.44
CA SER A 401 -36.35 5.00 -9.26
C SER A 401 -35.94 5.84 -8.04
N SER A 402 -36.37 7.10 -8.02
CA SER A 402 -36.48 7.88 -6.79
C SER A 402 -37.71 8.77 -6.85
N PRO A 403 -38.65 8.65 -5.88
CA PRO A 403 -39.60 9.70 -5.58
C PRO A 403 -39.07 10.62 -4.46
N GLN A 404 -39.20 11.92 -4.67
CA GLN A 404 -38.97 13.00 -3.70
C GLN A 404 -39.89 12.89 -2.48
N LYS A 405 -39.47 13.45 -1.32
CA LYS A 405 -40.33 14.25 -0.43
C LYS A 405 -39.57 15.06 0.63
N ASP A 406 -40.22 16.17 0.99
CA ASP A 406 -39.75 17.38 1.65
C ASP A 406 -39.73 17.37 3.20
N ASP A 407 -38.93 18.31 3.73
CA ASP A 407 -39.06 19.18 4.93
C ASP A 407 -39.90 18.78 6.16
N SER A 408 -39.30 18.86 7.36
CA SER A 408 -39.65 19.87 8.40
C SER A 408 -39.00 19.63 9.79
N GLU A 409 -38.20 20.62 10.23
CA GLU A 409 -38.28 21.34 11.51
C GLU A 409 -38.51 20.59 12.86
N LYS A 410 -37.54 20.67 13.81
CA LYS A 410 -37.64 21.45 15.08
C LYS A 410 -36.54 21.12 16.11
N ARG A 411 -36.01 22.17 16.74
CA ARG A 411 -35.07 22.16 17.86
C ARG A 411 -35.80 21.86 19.18
N HIS A 412 -35.17 21.12 20.08
CA HIS A 412 -35.30 21.32 21.54
C HIS A 412 -34.00 20.97 22.25
N HIS A 413 -33.62 21.80 23.23
CA HIS A 413 -32.35 21.76 23.95
C HIS A 413 -32.64 21.95 25.44
N THR A 414 -32.32 20.94 26.28
CA THR A 414 -32.09 21.04 27.75
C THR A 414 -31.75 19.63 28.30
N PRO A 415 -31.16 19.48 29.51
CA PRO A 415 -29.88 20.02 29.96
C PRO A 415 -28.93 18.92 30.51
N ILE A 416 -27.63 19.18 30.36
CA ILE A 416 -26.49 18.37 30.80
C ILE A 416 -26.36 18.48 32.33
N ARG A 417 -26.87 17.51 33.10
CA ARG A 417 -26.37 17.24 34.48
C ARG A 417 -26.82 15.93 35.16
N GLN A 418 -27.62 15.08 34.49
CA GLN A 418 -27.99 13.75 35.03
C GLN A 418 -27.23 12.58 34.39
N ILE A 419 -26.31 12.83 33.45
CA ILE A 419 -25.61 11.79 32.68
C ILE A 419 -24.30 11.34 33.37
N GLN A 420 -23.76 12.12 34.32
CA GLN A 420 -22.46 11.81 34.91
C GLN A 420 -22.47 10.64 35.90
N THR A 421 -23.58 10.39 36.60
CA THR A 421 -23.66 9.27 37.57
C THR A 421 -24.07 7.94 36.92
N ALA A 422 -24.80 7.96 35.79
CA ALA A 422 -25.13 6.75 35.02
C ALA A 422 -23.96 6.28 34.13
N GLY A 423 -22.97 7.14 33.88
CA GLY A 423 -21.80 6.83 33.07
C GLY A 423 -20.72 6.02 33.79
N GLU A 424 -20.69 6.02 35.13
CA GLU A 424 -19.69 5.28 35.90
C GLU A 424 -20.12 3.83 36.16
N GLU A 425 -21.42 3.57 36.37
CA GLU A 425 -21.95 2.21 36.50
C GLU A 425 -21.85 1.42 35.18
N ASN A 426 -22.21 2.04 34.05
CA ASN A 426 -22.08 1.43 32.72
C ASN A 426 -20.62 1.17 32.31
N LYS A 427 -19.66 1.95 32.83
CA LYS A 427 -18.24 1.78 32.51
C LYS A 427 -17.64 0.59 33.23
N ASN A 428 -18.03 0.35 34.48
CA ASN A 428 -17.63 -0.84 35.24
C ASN A 428 -18.26 -2.10 34.64
N GLU A 429 -19.52 -2.05 34.23
CA GLU A 429 -20.20 -3.16 33.57
C GLU A 429 -19.55 -3.50 32.22
N PHE A 430 -19.19 -2.49 31.42
CA PHE A 430 -18.45 -2.68 30.17
C PHE A 430 -17.02 -3.21 30.39
N GLU A 431 -16.34 -2.78 31.46
CA GLU A 431 -15.01 -3.31 31.81
C GLU A 431 -15.07 -4.77 32.27
N GLU A 432 -16.11 -5.18 33.01
CA GLU A 432 -16.36 -6.57 33.37
C GLU A 432 -16.73 -7.43 32.15
N GLU A 433 -17.56 -6.92 31.23
CA GLU A 433 -17.87 -7.59 29.97
C GLU A 433 -16.63 -7.76 29.09
N LEU A 434 -15.77 -6.72 29.00
CA LEU A 434 -14.52 -6.79 28.26
C LEU A 434 -13.54 -7.80 28.88
N LYS A 435 -13.52 -7.90 30.21
CA LYS A 435 -12.71 -8.89 30.94
C LYS A 435 -13.21 -10.31 30.69
N SER A 436 -14.52 -10.52 30.78
CA SER A 436 -15.19 -11.78 30.44
C SER A 436 -14.96 -12.20 28.98
N PHE A 437 -15.00 -11.23 28.06
CA PHE A 437 -14.74 -11.48 26.65
C PHE A 437 -13.27 -11.86 26.38
N LYS A 438 -12.32 -11.17 27.02
CA LYS A 438 -10.89 -11.52 26.96
C LYS A 438 -10.64 -12.92 27.53
N GLU A 439 -11.23 -13.26 28.66
CA GLU A 439 -11.13 -14.61 29.25
C GLU A 439 -11.71 -15.68 28.32
N LYS A 440 -12.84 -15.43 27.65
CA LYS A 440 -13.41 -16.35 26.66
C LYS A 440 -12.51 -16.54 25.43
N ILE A 441 -11.86 -15.48 24.95
CA ILE A 441 -10.89 -15.58 23.84
C ILE A 441 -9.68 -16.41 24.25
N VAL A 442 -9.12 -16.15 25.44
CA VAL A 442 -7.98 -16.90 25.97
C VAL A 442 -8.36 -18.38 26.16
N ARG A 443 -9.55 -18.67 26.71
CA ARG A 443 -10.02 -20.04 26.88
C ARG A 443 -10.19 -20.78 25.55
N ARG A 444 -10.76 -20.13 24.53
CA ARG A 444 -10.88 -20.72 23.18
C ARG A 444 -9.53 -20.92 22.50
N ALA A 445 -8.58 -20.02 22.72
CA ALA A 445 -7.22 -20.17 22.22
C ALA A 445 -6.52 -21.36 22.91
N GLN A 446 -6.70 -21.51 24.22
CA GLN A 446 -6.18 -22.63 24.99
C GLN A 446 -6.82 -23.96 24.57
N GLU A 447 -8.14 -24.02 24.41
CA GLU A 447 -8.86 -25.22 23.93
C GLU A 447 -8.38 -25.65 22.53
N LYS A 448 -8.10 -24.69 21.63
CA LYS A 448 -7.54 -24.98 20.30
C LYS A 448 -6.10 -25.46 20.37
N LEU A 449 -5.29 -24.89 21.26
CA LEU A 449 -3.92 -25.31 21.48
C LEU A 449 -3.87 -26.72 22.06
N ASP A 450 -4.70 -27.02 23.05
CA ASP A 450 -4.80 -28.33 23.69
C ASP A 450 -5.32 -29.39 22.69
N ALA A 451 -6.26 -29.04 21.80
CA ALA A 451 -6.73 -29.92 20.73
C ALA A 451 -5.62 -30.21 19.70
N ALA A 452 -4.85 -29.19 19.29
CA ALA A 452 -3.71 -29.38 18.39
C ALA A 452 -2.60 -30.21 19.03
N ILE A 453 -2.31 -30.00 20.32
CA ILE A 453 -1.36 -30.85 21.07
C ILE A 453 -1.84 -32.29 21.09
N LYS A 454 -3.14 -32.53 21.32
CA LYS A 454 -3.70 -33.87 21.35
C LYS A 454 -3.64 -34.57 19.99
N GLU A 455 -3.87 -33.83 18.90
CA GLU A 455 -3.76 -34.35 17.53
C GLU A 455 -2.30 -34.68 17.16
N ILE A 456 -1.36 -33.85 17.62
CA ILE A 456 0.08 -34.15 17.53
C ILE A 456 0.43 -35.39 18.37
N GLU A 457 -0.05 -35.50 19.61
CA GLU A 457 0.20 -36.69 20.44
C GLU A 457 -0.42 -37.97 19.85
N GLU A 458 -1.61 -37.88 19.25
CA GLU A 458 -2.28 -39.01 18.58
C GLU A 458 -1.51 -39.47 17.33
N THR A 459 -1.03 -38.52 16.51
CA THR A 459 -0.20 -38.82 15.33
C THR A 459 1.20 -39.32 15.71
N GLU A 460 1.80 -38.78 16.77
CA GLU A 460 3.06 -39.28 17.31
C GLU A 460 2.93 -40.68 17.91
N ASN A 461 1.84 -40.98 18.59
CA ASN A 461 1.58 -42.32 19.14
C ASN A 461 1.35 -43.37 18.04
N GLN A 462 0.68 -43.00 16.94
CA GLN A 462 0.55 -43.90 15.78
C GLN A 462 1.89 -44.17 15.10
N ASN A 463 2.79 -43.17 15.05
CA ASN A 463 4.13 -43.30 14.47
C ASN A 463 5.17 -43.92 15.42
N ARG A 464 4.81 -44.22 16.68
CA ARG A 464 5.71 -44.80 17.70
C ARG A 464 5.69 -46.32 17.74
N LEU A 465 4.66 -46.95 17.18
CA LEU A 465 4.51 -48.41 17.18
C LEU A 465 5.42 -49.06 16.14
N GLY A 466 6.10 -50.14 16.52
CA GLY A 466 6.93 -50.95 15.63
C GLY A 466 6.11 -51.70 14.55
N PRO A 467 6.77 -52.40 13.62
CA PRO A 467 6.12 -53.09 12.48
C PRO A 467 5.05 -54.13 12.88
N GLY A 468 5.09 -54.67 14.10
CA GLY A 468 4.08 -55.56 14.68
C GLY A 468 3.06 -54.86 15.58
N GLY A 469 3.02 -53.52 15.62
CA GLY A 469 2.08 -52.74 16.42
C GLY A 469 2.39 -52.68 17.92
N LEU A 470 3.63 -52.98 18.33
CA LEU A 470 4.08 -52.93 19.72
C LEU A 470 4.89 -51.65 20.00
N ASP A 471 4.68 -51.05 21.17
CA ASP A 471 5.50 -49.90 21.64
C ASP A 471 6.90 -50.41 22.04
N PRO A 472 7.99 -49.91 21.43
CA PRO A 472 9.36 -50.29 21.77
C PRO A 472 9.70 -50.12 23.26
N ASP A 473 9.16 -49.10 23.92
CA ASP A 473 9.51 -48.82 25.32
C ASP A 473 8.83 -49.80 26.28
N GLU A 474 7.60 -50.24 25.99
CA GLU A 474 6.91 -51.29 26.77
C GLU A 474 7.60 -52.65 26.61
N VAL A 475 8.11 -52.96 25.41
CA VAL A 475 8.86 -54.19 25.17
C VAL A 475 10.17 -54.17 25.96
N TYR A 476 10.90 -53.04 25.93
CA TYR A 476 12.14 -52.82 26.68
C TYR A 476 12.01 -52.98 28.19
N GLU A 477 10.94 -52.46 28.81
CA GLU A 477 10.71 -52.64 30.26
C GLU A 477 10.39 -54.10 30.64
N SER A 478 9.82 -54.87 29.71
CA SER A 478 9.46 -56.28 29.93
C SER A 478 10.60 -57.27 29.64
N LEU A 479 11.72 -56.80 29.10
CA LEU A 479 12.85 -57.60 28.61
C LEU A 479 13.84 -58.05 29.72
N GLN A 480 13.45 -58.11 30.99
CA GLN A 480 14.36 -58.63 32.04
C GLN A 480 14.47 -60.17 31.92
N PRO A 481 15.68 -60.75 31.77
CA PRO A 481 17.01 -60.19 32.03
C PRO A 481 17.81 -59.68 30.80
N LEU A 482 17.26 -59.79 29.59
CA LEU A 482 17.90 -59.38 28.33
C LEU A 482 18.13 -57.86 28.20
N GLN A 483 17.43 -57.03 28.97
CA GLN A 483 17.51 -55.56 28.95
C GLN A 483 18.96 -55.03 29.02
N LYS A 484 19.79 -55.64 29.87
CA LYS A 484 21.21 -55.26 30.02
C LYS A 484 22.04 -55.48 28.74
N CYS A 485 21.67 -56.45 27.91
CA CYS A 485 22.36 -56.75 26.66
C CYS A 485 22.05 -55.70 25.58
N PHE A 486 20.81 -55.19 25.57
CA PHE A 486 20.39 -54.10 24.70
C PHE A 486 21.06 -52.76 25.08
N ASP A 487 21.26 -52.51 26.39
CA ASP A 487 21.97 -51.32 26.89
C ASP A 487 23.45 -51.27 26.49
N GLU A 488 24.13 -52.41 26.58
CA GLU A 488 25.57 -52.52 26.32
C GLU A 488 25.90 -52.73 24.83
N ARG A 489 24.87 -52.90 23.97
CA ARG A 489 24.98 -53.24 22.52
C ARG A 489 25.91 -54.43 22.26
N ASP A 490 25.90 -55.42 23.16
CA ASP A 490 26.79 -56.58 23.13
C ASP A 490 26.03 -57.82 22.64
N ILE A 491 26.16 -58.11 21.34
CA ILE A 491 25.54 -59.28 20.67
C ILE A 491 26.05 -60.61 21.27
N PRO A 492 27.35 -60.81 21.54
CA PRO A 492 27.83 -61.96 22.29
C PRO A 492 27.16 -62.17 23.66
N LEU A 493 26.99 -61.10 24.44
CA LEU A 493 26.31 -61.17 25.74
C LEU A 493 24.84 -61.52 25.61
N LEU A 494 24.17 -61.04 24.55
CA LEU A 494 22.80 -61.41 24.21
C LEU A 494 22.69 -62.92 23.94
N LYS A 495 23.61 -63.51 23.17
CA LYS A 495 23.63 -64.96 22.91
C LYS A 495 23.87 -65.77 24.19
N GLU A 496 24.79 -65.33 25.05
CA GLU A 496 25.09 -66.02 26.31
C GLU A 496 23.93 -65.96 27.31
N THR A 497 23.23 -64.83 27.38
CA THR A 497 22.06 -64.66 28.24
C THR A 497 20.83 -65.39 27.70
N ASN A 498 20.63 -65.40 26.38
CA ASN A 498 19.56 -66.16 25.73
C ASN A 498 19.71 -67.68 25.95
N ALA A 499 20.94 -68.19 25.92
CA ALA A 499 21.25 -69.60 26.21
C ALA A 499 21.00 -70.02 27.68
N LYS A 500 20.88 -69.05 28.61
CA LYS A 500 20.58 -69.30 30.03
C LYS A 500 19.07 -69.27 30.33
N ILE A 501 18.24 -68.80 29.39
CA ILE A 501 16.78 -68.72 29.50
C ILE A 501 16.17 -70.00 28.91
N LYS A 502 14.93 -70.35 29.30
CA LYS A 502 14.21 -71.47 28.65
C LYS A 502 13.99 -71.15 27.16
N PRO A 503 14.20 -72.12 26.26
CA PRO A 503 14.17 -71.88 24.81
C PRO A 503 12.85 -71.26 24.32
N GLU A 504 11.71 -71.66 24.89
CA GLU A 504 10.38 -71.11 24.54
C GLU A 504 10.21 -69.64 24.94
N GLU A 505 10.83 -69.23 26.05
CA GLU A 505 10.75 -67.86 26.58
C GLU A 505 11.73 -66.94 25.83
N ALA A 506 12.88 -67.48 25.43
CA ALA A 506 13.85 -66.83 24.55
C ALA A 506 13.26 -66.47 23.17
N THR A 507 12.60 -67.42 22.50
CA THR A 507 11.97 -67.17 21.19
C THR A 507 10.84 -66.15 21.30
N TYR A 508 10.07 -66.22 22.38
CA TYR A 508 8.98 -65.27 22.64
C TYR A 508 9.48 -63.84 22.84
N GLN A 509 10.56 -63.66 23.61
CA GLN A 509 11.14 -62.33 23.83
C GLN A 509 11.82 -61.78 22.57
N MET A 510 12.53 -62.61 21.80
CA MET A 510 13.17 -62.18 20.55
C MET A 510 12.14 -61.75 19.49
N LYS A 511 11.05 -62.51 19.35
CA LYS A 511 9.95 -62.14 18.45
C LYS A 511 9.32 -60.79 18.81
N ARG A 512 9.12 -60.49 20.09
CA ARG A 512 8.65 -59.17 20.55
C ARG A 512 9.64 -58.04 20.24
N CYS A 513 10.94 -58.32 20.24
CA CYS A 513 11.96 -57.35 19.82
C CYS A 513 11.90 -57.04 18.32
N VAL A 514 11.60 -58.04 17.49
CA VAL A 514 11.40 -57.88 16.04
C VAL A 514 10.11 -57.10 15.77
N ASP A 515 9.01 -57.49 16.42
CA ASP A 515 7.69 -56.86 16.25
C ASP A 515 7.67 -55.40 16.74
N SER A 516 8.53 -55.03 17.69
CA SER A 516 8.73 -53.64 18.13
C SER A 516 9.77 -52.87 17.30
N GLY A 517 10.48 -53.53 16.37
CA GLY A 517 11.50 -52.90 15.52
C GLY A 517 12.85 -52.64 16.21
N GLN A 518 13.06 -53.17 17.43
CA GLN A 518 14.31 -53.04 18.19
C GLN A 518 15.41 -54.02 17.70
N TRP A 519 15.02 -55.08 16.99
CA TRP A 519 15.90 -56.07 16.39
C TRP A 519 15.53 -56.35 14.94
N VAL A 520 16.49 -56.22 14.02
CA VAL A 520 16.31 -56.56 12.61
C VAL A 520 17.15 -57.80 12.27
N PRO A 521 16.52 -58.95 11.97
CA PRO A 521 17.23 -60.15 11.53
C PRO A 521 17.90 -59.92 10.16
N ASP A 522 19.10 -60.48 9.94
CA ASP A 522 19.77 -60.37 8.65
C ASP A 522 19.06 -61.22 7.58
N ALA A 523 18.52 -60.56 6.54
CA ALA A 523 17.66 -61.17 5.52
C ALA A 523 18.34 -62.19 4.57
N ASN A 524 19.64 -62.48 4.75
CA ASN A 524 20.44 -63.32 3.84
C ASN A 524 20.73 -64.75 4.35
N LYS A 525 20.05 -65.23 5.40
CA LYS A 525 20.18 -66.62 5.88
C LYS A 525 18.81 -67.23 6.21
N ASN A 526 18.65 -68.53 5.90
CA ASN A 526 17.39 -69.28 5.95
C ASN A 526 16.70 -69.25 7.34
N GLU A 527 15.36 -69.31 7.29
CA GLU A 527 14.42 -69.46 8.41
C GLU A 527 14.86 -70.58 9.38
N GLY A 528 15.53 -70.21 10.47
CA GLY A 528 16.00 -71.16 11.47
C GLY A 528 16.99 -70.61 12.52
N ASP A 529 17.75 -69.57 12.18
CA ASP A 529 18.76 -68.97 13.07
C ASP A 529 18.48 -67.48 13.30
N GLU A 530 17.53 -67.14 14.18
CA GLU A 530 17.18 -65.75 14.56
C GLU A 530 18.28 -65.03 15.39
N GLU A 531 19.44 -65.64 15.57
CA GLU A 531 20.50 -65.16 16.48
C GLU A 531 21.53 -64.21 15.84
N ASP A 532 21.51 -64.03 14.53
CA ASP A 532 22.38 -63.10 13.79
C ASP A 532 21.53 -61.96 13.20
N GLY A 533 21.55 -60.80 13.87
CA GLY A 533 20.80 -59.62 13.47
C GLY A 533 21.45 -58.34 13.99
N THR A 534 20.92 -57.20 13.55
CA THR A 534 21.41 -55.87 13.94
C THR A 534 20.46 -55.25 14.96
N LEU A 535 21.04 -54.77 16.07
CA LEU A 535 20.32 -54.08 17.14
C LEU A 535 20.10 -52.62 16.73
N ILE A 536 18.84 -52.21 16.58
CA ILE A 536 18.46 -50.84 16.21
C ILE A 536 17.78 -50.21 17.42
N TYR A 537 18.53 -49.40 18.17
CA TYR A 537 17.92 -48.53 19.18
C TYR A 537 17.72 -47.15 18.56
N SER A 538 16.47 -46.68 18.52
CA SER A 538 16.13 -45.33 18.07
C SER A 538 16.57 -44.31 19.11
N GLU A 539 17.84 -43.90 19.07
CA GLU A 539 18.23 -42.59 19.60
C GLU A 539 17.55 -41.50 18.77
N ASN A 540 16.27 -41.21 19.02
CA ASN A 540 15.62 -39.93 18.69
C ASN A 540 14.16 -39.87 19.14
N LYS A 541 13.92 -39.40 20.38
CA LYS A 541 12.82 -38.46 20.71
C LYS A 541 13.01 -37.81 22.08
N LYS A 542 14.17 -37.17 22.27
CA LYS A 542 14.22 -35.92 23.05
C LYS A 542 14.29 -34.77 22.06
N MET A 543 13.19 -34.55 21.32
CA MET A 543 12.92 -33.17 20.91
C MET A 543 12.66 -32.40 22.21
N THR A 544 13.63 -31.56 22.55
CA THR A 544 13.50 -30.52 23.56
C THR A 544 12.20 -29.77 23.31
N LYS A 545 11.26 -29.86 24.27
CA LYS A 545 10.19 -28.88 24.47
C LYS A 545 10.85 -27.49 24.57
N ASN A 546 10.86 -26.75 23.48
CA ASN A 546 11.13 -25.32 23.44
C ASN A 546 10.20 -24.69 22.41
#